data_AF-A0A942D080-F1
#
_entry.id   AF-A0A942D080-F1
#
_cell.length_a   1.000
_cell.length_b   1.000
_cell.length_c   1.000
_cell.angle_alpha   90.00
_cell.angle_beta   90.00
_cell.angle_gamma   90.00
#
_symmetry.space_group_name_H-M   'P 1'
#
loop_
_entity.id
_entity.type
_entity.pdbx_description
1 polymer ?
#
loop_
_entity_poly.entity_id
_entity_poly.type
_entity_poly.pdbx_seq_one_letter_code
_entity_poly.pdbx_strand_id
1 'polypeptide(L)'
;MPLVRSSLPLACLGAALAALLLSACGAGSEPTTPPACFEGAAAYAKALSAAPAEVRVNGETLISECFAERQASGDLEAVGEALVTTATRLNGEARAEPGGQANLELGYLLGAASAGSEATQGIHANLLRRLEVAARYAPGGQPLSPRFLAAYREGFDAGEEQG
;
A
#
# COMPACT_ATOMS: atom_id res chain seq x y z
N MET A 1 34.78 -66.84 42.67
CA MET A 1 35.76 -65.75 42.89
C MET A 1 36.73 -65.80 41.72
N PRO A 2 36.64 -64.89 40.73
CA PRO A 2 37.24 -63.55 40.81
C PRO A 2 36.40 -62.39 40.21
N LEU A 3 36.82 -61.17 40.57
CA LEU A 3 36.81 -59.85 39.91
C LEU A 3 35.81 -59.54 38.78
N VAL A 4 35.24 -58.33 38.79
CA VAL A 4 35.56 -57.24 37.82
C VAL A 4 34.67 -56.01 38.10
N ARG A 5 35.32 -54.84 38.18
CA ARG A 5 34.69 -53.51 38.19
C ARG A 5 34.13 -53.22 36.80
N SER A 6 32.83 -52.94 36.69
CA SER A 6 32.22 -52.46 35.44
C SER A 6 31.94 -50.97 35.53
N SER A 7 32.81 -50.20 34.88
CA SER A 7 32.57 -48.85 34.38
C SER A 7 31.45 -48.89 33.33
N LEU A 8 30.35 -48.17 33.58
CA LEU A 8 29.26 -47.99 32.61
C LEU A 8 29.49 -46.71 31.78
N PRO A 9 29.31 -46.79 30.45
CA PRO A 9 29.81 -45.79 29.50
C PRO A 9 28.91 -44.56 29.39
N LEU A 10 29.57 -43.41 29.41
CA LEU A 10 29.07 -42.07 29.12
C LEU A 10 28.91 -41.92 27.59
N ALA A 11 27.89 -42.52 26.98
CA ALA A 11 27.70 -42.44 25.52
C ALA A 11 26.24 -42.68 25.09
N CYS A 12 25.31 -41.80 25.45
CA CYS A 12 23.94 -41.78 24.90
C CYS A 12 23.35 -40.35 24.85
N LEU A 13 24.14 -39.35 24.42
CA LEU A 13 23.67 -37.97 24.28
C LEU A 13 24.10 -37.43 22.90
N GLY A 14 23.38 -37.74 21.82
CA GLY A 14 23.82 -37.22 20.51
C GLY A 14 23.04 -37.56 19.25
N ALA A 15 21.78 -38.03 19.29
CA ALA A 15 21.11 -38.47 18.05
C ALA A 15 19.60 -38.17 17.96
N ALA A 16 19.12 -37.02 18.45
CA ALA A 16 17.68 -36.69 18.37
C ALA A 16 17.35 -35.24 17.94
N LEU A 17 18.26 -34.54 17.25
CA LEU A 17 18.07 -33.11 16.92
C LEU A 17 18.30 -32.77 15.43
N ALA A 18 17.94 -33.66 14.50
CA ALA A 18 18.25 -33.47 13.07
C ALA A 18 17.08 -33.68 12.08
N ALA A 19 15.82 -33.86 12.53
CA ALA A 19 14.80 -34.46 11.67
C ALA A 19 13.55 -33.63 11.32
N LEU A 20 13.47 -32.31 11.56
CA LEU A 20 12.20 -31.57 11.31
C LEU A 20 12.32 -30.18 10.62
N LEU A 21 13.39 -29.89 9.88
CA LEU A 21 13.55 -28.60 9.17
C LEU A 21 13.10 -28.58 7.70
N LEU A 22 12.21 -29.48 7.27
CA LEU A 22 11.81 -29.57 5.85
C LEU A 22 10.28 -29.61 5.68
N SER A 23 9.63 -28.49 5.93
CA SER A 23 8.33 -28.18 5.32
C SER A 23 8.16 -26.66 5.12
N ALA A 24 9.09 -26.05 4.38
CA ALA A 24 8.90 -24.73 3.78
C ALA A 24 8.68 -24.94 2.27
N CYS A 25 7.52 -25.49 1.92
CA CYS A 25 7.06 -25.57 0.53
C CYS A 25 5.88 -24.60 0.40
N GLY A 26 6.18 -23.39 -0.06
CA GLY A 26 5.20 -22.34 -0.33
C GLY A 26 5.59 -21.62 -1.62
N ALA A 27 5.76 -22.38 -2.71
CA ALA A 27 5.90 -21.82 -4.05
C ALA A 27 4.51 -21.73 -4.70
N GLY A 28 3.65 -20.90 -4.11
CA GLY A 28 2.60 -20.23 -4.88
C GLY A 28 3.15 -18.84 -5.18
N SER A 29 3.13 -18.40 -6.43
CA SER A 29 3.47 -17.01 -6.77
C SER A 29 2.46 -16.10 -6.08
N GLU A 30 2.78 -15.63 -4.89
CA GLU A 30 1.95 -14.68 -4.15
C GLU A 30 1.87 -13.41 -5.01
N PRO A 31 0.71 -12.75 -5.12
CA PRO A 31 0.64 -11.45 -5.77
C PRO A 31 1.51 -10.47 -4.99
N THR A 32 2.72 -10.23 -5.50
CA THR A 32 3.67 -9.26 -4.96
C THR A 32 3.29 -7.87 -5.43
N THR A 33 3.47 -6.87 -4.57
CA THR A 33 3.34 -5.46 -4.95
C THR A 33 4.20 -5.18 -6.19
N PRO A 34 3.63 -4.62 -7.28
CA PRO A 34 4.39 -4.35 -8.49
C PRO A 34 5.57 -3.39 -8.24
N PRO A 35 6.71 -3.55 -8.94
CA PRO A 35 7.89 -2.70 -8.75
C PRO A 35 7.61 -1.19 -8.91
N ALA A 36 6.74 -0.81 -9.84
CA ALA A 36 6.38 0.59 -10.08
C ALA A 36 5.69 1.25 -8.85
N CYS A 37 5.10 0.48 -7.96
CA CYS A 37 4.43 1.01 -6.77
C CYS A 37 5.40 1.57 -5.73
N PHE A 38 6.66 1.13 -5.75
CA PHE A 38 7.72 1.61 -4.86
C PHE A 38 8.35 2.92 -5.34
N GLU A 39 7.87 3.47 -6.45
CA GLU A 39 8.26 4.79 -6.88
C GLU A 39 7.84 5.85 -5.85
N GLY A 40 8.62 6.93 -5.77
CA GLY A 40 8.38 7.99 -4.80
C GLY A 40 7.17 8.87 -5.15
N ALA A 41 6.80 9.74 -4.21
CA ALA A 41 5.67 10.66 -4.35
C ALA A 41 5.70 11.52 -5.64
N ALA A 42 6.90 11.86 -6.14
CA ALA A 42 7.06 12.62 -7.38
C ALA A 42 6.59 11.84 -8.62
N ALA A 43 6.78 10.51 -8.64
CA ALA A 43 6.31 9.66 -9.74
C ALA A 43 4.79 9.52 -9.72
N TYR A 44 4.19 9.31 -8.55
CA TYR A 44 2.73 9.31 -8.38
C TYR A 44 2.12 10.65 -8.79
N ALA A 45 2.69 11.77 -8.32
CA ALA A 45 2.29 13.11 -8.73
C ALA A 45 2.31 13.29 -10.26
N LYS A 46 3.39 12.86 -10.91
CA LYS A 46 3.52 12.93 -12.37
C LYS A 46 2.48 12.06 -13.06
N ALA A 47 2.27 10.82 -12.61
CA ALA A 47 1.30 9.92 -13.19
C ALA A 47 -0.13 10.49 -13.08
N LEU A 48 -0.48 11.02 -11.90
CA LEU A 48 -1.81 11.58 -11.62
C LEU A 48 -2.17 12.75 -12.54
N SER A 49 -1.19 13.45 -13.14
CA SER A 49 -1.48 14.50 -14.13
C SER A 49 -2.28 14.05 -15.35
N ALA A 50 -2.39 12.74 -15.58
CA ALA A 50 -3.27 12.16 -16.60
C ALA A 50 -4.76 12.12 -16.20
N ALA A 51 -5.10 12.32 -14.92
CA ALA A 51 -6.48 12.29 -14.45
C ALA A 51 -7.35 13.32 -15.20
N PRO A 52 -8.61 13.01 -15.55
CA PRO A 52 -9.35 11.82 -15.13
C PRO A 52 -9.18 10.61 -16.06
N ALA A 53 -8.24 10.62 -17.01
CA ALA A 53 -7.93 9.42 -17.80
C ALA A 53 -7.12 8.40 -16.99
N GLU A 54 -6.91 7.20 -17.54
CA GLU A 54 -6.23 6.10 -16.86
C GLU A 54 -4.84 6.55 -16.37
N VAL A 55 -4.61 6.40 -15.06
CA VAL A 55 -3.35 6.76 -14.41
C VAL A 55 -2.52 5.50 -14.16
N ARG A 56 -1.33 5.45 -14.79
CA ARG A 56 -0.34 4.41 -14.54
C ARG A 56 0.95 4.96 -13.96
N VAL A 57 1.37 4.42 -12.82
CA VAL A 57 2.68 4.71 -12.24
C VAL A 57 3.77 4.14 -13.14
N ASN A 58 4.73 4.99 -13.49
CA ASN A 58 5.76 4.71 -14.49
C ASN A 58 5.21 4.25 -15.87
N GLY A 59 3.95 4.54 -16.17
CA GLY A 59 3.29 4.15 -17.42
C GLY A 59 2.88 2.67 -17.50
N GLU A 60 3.07 1.89 -16.44
CA GLU A 60 2.87 0.44 -16.46
C GLU A 60 1.75 -0.02 -15.50
N THR A 61 1.78 0.43 -14.24
CA THR A 61 0.95 -0.12 -13.16
C THR A 61 -0.17 0.82 -12.76
N LEU A 62 -1.40 0.33 -12.69
CA LEU A 62 -2.53 1.11 -12.15
C LEU A 62 -2.32 1.41 -10.66
N ILE A 63 -2.86 2.50 -10.15
CA ILE A 63 -2.68 2.84 -8.72
C ILE A 63 -3.39 1.80 -7.84
N SER A 64 -4.55 1.27 -8.26
CA SER A 64 -5.26 0.22 -7.52
C SER A 64 -4.45 -1.07 -7.39
N GLU A 65 -3.63 -1.41 -8.39
CA GLU A 65 -2.74 -2.59 -8.38
C GLU A 65 -1.64 -2.48 -7.31
N CYS A 66 -1.39 -1.28 -6.77
CA CYS A 66 -0.46 -1.08 -5.67
C CYS A 66 -1.01 -1.50 -4.29
N PHE A 67 -2.28 -1.91 -4.22
CA PHE A 67 -2.95 -2.41 -3.01
C PHE A 67 -3.10 -3.93 -3.07
N ALA A 68 -1.98 -4.66 -3.10
CA ALA A 68 -1.98 -6.11 -3.25
C ALA A 68 -2.69 -6.82 -2.07
N GLU A 69 -3.51 -7.83 -2.35
CA GLU A 69 -4.28 -8.58 -1.34
C GLU A 69 -3.42 -9.13 -0.18
N ARG A 70 -2.14 -9.38 -0.44
CA ARG A 70 -1.18 -9.90 0.56
C ARG A 70 0.12 -9.11 0.52
N GLN A 71 0.01 -7.81 0.67
CA GLN A 71 1.16 -6.90 0.72
C GLN A 71 1.99 -7.09 1.99
N ALA A 72 3.31 -7.20 1.84
CA ALA A 72 4.22 -7.27 2.97
C ALA A 72 4.20 -5.95 3.75
N SER A 73 4.45 -5.99 5.07
CA SER A 73 4.36 -4.79 5.91
C SER A 73 5.35 -3.69 5.50
N GLY A 74 6.56 -4.06 5.07
CA GLY A 74 7.54 -3.10 4.56
C GLY A 74 7.10 -2.45 3.24
N ASP A 75 6.44 -3.23 2.37
CA ASP A 75 5.91 -2.71 1.11
C ASP A 75 4.75 -1.76 1.35
N LEU A 76 3.86 -2.11 2.29
CA LEU A 76 2.74 -1.26 2.72
C LEU A 76 3.23 0.09 3.26
N GLU A 77 4.32 0.08 4.03
CA GLU A 77 4.94 1.29 4.56
C GLU A 77 5.49 2.17 3.44
N ALA A 78 6.31 1.60 2.55
CA ALA A 78 6.94 2.34 1.46
C ALA A 78 5.92 2.94 0.48
N VAL A 79 4.96 2.13 0.02
CA VAL A 79 3.89 2.58 -0.87
C VAL A 79 3.00 3.61 -0.16
N GLY A 80 2.63 3.33 1.10
CA GLY A 80 1.78 4.22 1.89
C GLY A 80 2.41 5.59 2.14
N GLU A 81 3.73 5.67 2.36
CA GLU A 81 4.45 6.93 2.51
C GLU A 81 4.37 7.77 1.23
N ALA A 82 4.64 7.16 0.07
CA ALA A 82 4.57 7.84 -1.22
C ALA A 82 3.16 8.38 -1.51
N LEU A 83 2.12 7.58 -1.29
CA LEU A 83 0.73 7.97 -1.51
C LEU A 83 0.29 9.10 -0.58
N VAL A 84 0.56 8.98 0.73
CA VAL A 84 0.17 10.01 1.71
C VAL A 84 0.90 11.34 1.45
N THR A 85 2.17 11.28 1.06
CA THR A 85 2.95 12.46 0.70
C THR A 85 2.37 13.13 -0.54
N THR A 86 2.01 12.34 -1.56
CA THR A 86 1.35 12.83 -2.79
C THR A 86 0.01 13.47 -2.48
N ALA A 87 -0.85 12.81 -1.70
CA ALA A 87 -2.16 13.32 -1.29
C ALA A 87 -2.03 14.63 -0.50
N THR A 88 -1.05 14.73 0.41
CA THR A 88 -0.81 15.94 1.20
C THR A 88 -0.42 17.13 0.32
N ARG A 89 0.49 16.91 -0.64
CA ARG A 89 0.89 17.93 -1.62
C ARG A 89 -0.30 18.40 -2.45
N LEU A 90 -1.03 17.44 -3.05
CA LEU A 90 -2.19 17.72 -3.89
C LEU A 90 -3.30 18.43 -3.12
N ASN A 91 -3.55 18.08 -1.86
CA ASN A 91 -4.52 18.80 -1.02
C ASN A 91 -4.12 20.27 -0.82
N GLY A 92 -2.83 20.57 -0.64
CA GLY A 92 -2.34 21.95 -0.57
C GLY A 92 -2.66 22.73 -1.85
N GLU A 93 -2.36 22.15 -3.01
CA GLU A 93 -2.60 22.73 -4.33
C GLU A 93 -4.09 22.90 -4.64
N ALA A 94 -4.89 21.86 -4.38
CA ALA A 94 -6.34 21.85 -4.54
C ALA A 94 -7.05 22.87 -3.64
N ARG A 95 -6.49 23.18 -2.47
CA ARG A 95 -6.99 24.26 -1.61
C ARG A 95 -6.60 25.64 -2.11
N ALA A 96 -5.43 25.78 -2.73
CA ALA A 96 -4.98 27.03 -3.32
C ALA A 96 -5.80 27.40 -4.57
N GLU A 97 -6.18 26.42 -5.38
CA GLU A 97 -7.00 26.60 -6.59
C GLU A 97 -8.21 25.63 -6.60
N PRO A 98 -9.30 25.93 -5.87
CA PRO A 98 -10.43 25.02 -5.77
C PRO A 98 -11.19 24.80 -7.09
N GLY A 99 -11.32 23.53 -7.46
CA GLY A 99 -11.92 23.09 -8.73
C GLY A 99 -10.91 22.96 -9.86
N GLY A 100 -9.62 23.17 -9.59
CA GLY A 100 -8.55 22.94 -10.55
C GLY A 100 -8.14 21.47 -10.67
N GLN A 101 -7.13 21.22 -11.50
CA GLN A 101 -6.61 19.88 -11.80
C GLN A 101 -6.22 19.09 -10.53
N ALA A 102 -5.59 19.74 -9.55
CA ALA A 102 -5.17 19.07 -8.31
C ALA A 102 -6.35 18.46 -7.52
N ASN A 103 -7.58 18.98 -7.68
CA ASN A 103 -8.77 18.34 -7.10
C ASN A 103 -9.10 17.01 -7.78
N LEU A 104 -9.04 16.97 -9.12
CA LEU A 104 -9.27 15.76 -9.92
C LEU A 104 -8.21 14.70 -9.58
N GLU A 105 -6.94 15.10 -9.59
CA GLU A 105 -5.81 14.21 -9.26
C GLU A 105 -5.93 13.63 -7.84
N LEU A 106 -6.31 14.47 -6.87
CA LEU A 106 -6.48 14.04 -5.49
C LEU A 106 -7.68 13.11 -5.31
N GLY A 107 -8.78 13.40 -6.00
CA GLY A 107 -9.94 12.52 -6.05
C GLY A 107 -9.55 11.17 -6.63
N TYR A 108 -8.91 11.16 -7.79
CA TYR A 108 -8.47 9.95 -8.50
C TYR A 108 -7.61 9.06 -7.61
N LEU A 109 -6.61 9.64 -6.96
CA LEU A 109 -5.74 8.92 -6.04
C LEU A 109 -6.54 8.18 -4.96
N LEU A 110 -7.55 8.82 -4.38
CA LEU A 110 -8.34 8.20 -3.33
C LEU A 110 -9.36 7.18 -3.87
N GLY A 111 -9.93 7.42 -5.05
CA GLY A 111 -10.80 6.46 -5.73
C GLY A 111 -10.06 5.18 -6.09
N ALA A 112 -8.88 5.31 -6.72
CA ALA A 112 -8.02 4.18 -7.07
C ALA A 112 -7.59 3.38 -5.82
N ALA A 113 -7.23 4.09 -4.75
CA ALA A 113 -6.91 3.47 -3.47
C ALA A 113 -8.11 2.73 -2.86
N SER A 114 -9.31 3.34 -2.91
CA SER A 114 -10.57 2.73 -2.47
C SER A 114 -10.79 1.40 -3.20
N ALA A 115 -10.82 1.44 -4.53
CA ALA A 115 -11.02 0.27 -5.39
C ALA A 115 -9.98 -0.83 -5.15
N GLY A 116 -8.68 -0.48 -5.14
CA GLY A 116 -7.60 -1.44 -4.89
C GLY A 116 -7.68 -2.11 -3.51
N SER A 117 -8.27 -1.42 -2.52
CA SER A 117 -8.34 -1.91 -1.15
C SER A 117 -9.53 -2.85 -0.86
N GLU A 118 -10.55 -2.90 -1.73
CA GLU A 118 -11.82 -3.60 -1.45
C GLU A 118 -11.64 -5.10 -1.16
N ALA A 119 -10.74 -5.76 -1.89
CA ALA A 119 -10.48 -7.20 -1.75
C ALA A 119 -9.48 -7.54 -0.62
N THR A 120 -8.94 -6.54 0.08
CA THR A 120 -7.74 -6.71 0.94
C THR A 120 -8.05 -7.07 2.40
N GLN A 121 -9.32 -7.39 2.71
CA GLN A 121 -9.77 -7.81 4.06
C GLN A 121 -9.32 -6.86 5.19
N GLY A 122 -9.17 -5.57 4.89
CA GLY A 122 -8.83 -4.53 5.86
C GLY A 122 -7.34 -4.28 6.07
N ILE A 123 -6.43 -4.96 5.34
CA ILE A 123 -4.97 -4.71 5.38
C ILE A 123 -4.66 -3.21 5.18
N HIS A 124 -5.36 -2.58 4.24
CA HIS A 124 -5.12 -1.18 3.88
C HIS A 124 -6.02 -0.19 4.62
N ALA A 125 -6.89 -0.62 5.54
CA ALA A 125 -7.89 0.25 6.15
C ALA A 125 -7.28 1.45 6.90
N ASN A 126 -6.11 1.28 7.53
CA ASN A 126 -5.40 2.38 8.16
C ASN A 126 -4.84 3.37 7.13
N LEU A 127 -4.26 2.86 6.03
CA LEU A 127 -3.72 3.68 4.96
C LEU A 127 -4.82 4.51 4.29
N LEU A 128 -5.97 3.89 3.95
CA LEU A 128 -7.12 4.61 3.40
C LEU A 128 -7.56 5.75 4.31
N ARG A 129 -7.71 5.50 5.61
CA ARG A 129 -8.06 6.55 6.57
C ARG A 129 -7.05 7.70 6.57
N ARG A 130 -5.76 7.39 6.48
CA ARG A 130 -4.70 8.43 6.40
C ARG A 130 -4.81 9.22 5.09
N LEU A 131 -5.11 8.55 3.98
CA LEU A 131 -5.30 9.19 2.68
C LEU A 131 -6.56 10.08 2.67
N GLU A 132 -7.68 9.62 3.23
CA GLU A 132 -8.90 10.42 3.41
C GLU A 132 -8.63 11.70 4.21
N VAL A 133 -7.90 11.57 5.33
CA VAL A 133 -7.52 12.70 6.17
C VAL A 133 -6.60 13.65 5.41
N ALA A 134 -5.59 13.14 4.70
CA ALA A 134 -4.68 13.97 3.90
C ALA A 134 -5.43 14.70 2.78
N ALA A 135 -6.32 14.00 2.08
CA ALA A 135 -7.05 14.52 0.94
C ALA A 135 -8.06 15.60 1.31
N ARG A 136 -8.70 15.48 2.47
CA ARG A 136 -9.78 16.40 2.89
C ARG A 136 -9.38 17.29 4.05
N TYR A 137 -8.09 17.36 4.37
CA TYR A 137 -7.57 18.27 5.37
C TYR A 137 -7.92 19.72 5.01
N ALA A 138 -8.51 20.43 5.96
CA ALA A 138 -8.86 21.85 5.86
C ALA A 138 -8.41 22.58 7.16
N PRO A 139 -7.45 23.52 7.07
CA PRO A 139 -7.01 24.28 8.23
C PRO A 139 -8.17 25.02 8.91
N GLY A 140 -8.19 25.01 10.24
CA GLY A 140 -9.22 25.70 11.03
C GLY A 140 -10.61 25.08 10.91
N GLY A 141 -10.75 23.88 10.34
CA GLY A 141 -12.03 23.16 10.25
C GLY A 141 -13.05 23.83 9.32
N GLN A 142 -12.60 24.72 8.44
CA GLN A 142 -13.49 25.37 7.47
C GLN A 142 -13.99 24.34 6.45
N PRO A 143 -15.27 24.39 6.04
CA PRO A 143 -15.78 23.53 4.99
C PRO A 143 -15.00 23.71 3.68
N LEU A 144 -14.74 22.61 2.98
CA LEU A 144 -14.21 22.64 1.61
C LEU A 144 -15.25 23.28 0.68
N SER A 145 -14.78 24.05 -0.30
CA SER A 145 -15.69 24.76 -1.22
C SER A 145 -16.46 23.78 -2.11
N PRO A 146 -17.64 24.15 -2.63
CA PRO A 146 -18.38 23.31 -3.57
C PRO A 146 -17.57 22.96 -4.83
N ARG A 147 -16.73 23.87 -5.32
CA ARG A 147 -15.85 23.62 -6.47
C ARG A 147 -14.78 22.57 -6.17
N PHE A 148 -14.19 22.63 -4.97
CA PHE A 148 -13.26 21.60 -4.49
C PHE A 148 -13.96 20.23 -4.54
N LEU A 149 -15.14 20.15 -3.92
CA LEU A 149 -15.87 18.89 -3.76
C LEU A 149 -16.35 18.30 -5.09
N ALA A 150 -16.78 19.15 -6.03
CA ALA A 150 -17.22 18.70 -7.35
C ALA A 150 -16.08 18.05 -8.15
N ALA A 151 -14.96 18.76 -8.34
CA ALA A 151 -13.81 18.22 -9.06
C ALA A 151 -13.17 17.04 -8.34
N TYR A 152 -13.11 17.08 -7.00
CA TYR A 152 -12.66 15.95 -6.21
C TYR A 152 -13.54 14.71 -6.42
N ARG A 153 -14.86 14.88 -6.48
CA ARG A 153 -15.78 13.77 -6.68
C ARG A 153 -15.64 13.18 -8.09
N GLU A 154 -15.54 14.02 -9.10
CA GLU A 154 -15.27 13.58 -10.48
C GLU A 154 -13.99 12.75 -10.57
N GLY A 155 -12.89 13.23 -9.95
CA GLY A 155 -11.65 12.48 -9.88
C GLY A 155 -11.82 11.16 -9.14
N PHE A 156 -12.51 11.17 -7.99
CA PHE A 156 -12.77 9.98 -7.18
C PHE A 156 -13.54 8.91 -7.97
N ASP A 157 -14.60 9.30 -8.65
CA ASP A 157 -15.41 8.38 -9.46
C ASP A 157 -14.57 7.76 -10.59
N ALA A 158 -13.78 8.57 -11.29
CA ALA A 158 -12.84 8.05 -12.29
C ALA A 158 -11.80 7.09 -11.66
N GLY A 159 -11.23 7.46 -10.51
CA GLY A 159 -10.29 6.60 -9.80
C GLY A 159 -10.89 5.26 -9.37
N GLU A 160 -12.14 5.21 -8.92
CA GLU A 160 -12.79 3.94 -8.58
C GLU A 160 -13.04 3.05 -9.80
N GLU A 161 -13.33 3.65 -10.97
CA GLU A 161 -13.68 2.90 -12.18
C GLU A 161 -12.49 2.35 -12.97
N GLN A 162 -11.37 3.08 -13.00
CA GLN A 162 -10.23 2.82 -13.90
C GLN A 162 -8.86 3.05 -13.24
N GLY A 163 -8.85 3.30 -11.93
CA GLY A 163 -7.65 3.60 -11.14
C GLY A 163 -6.80 2.40 -10.81
#